data_AF-A0A524G5L0-F1
#
_entry.id   AF-A0A524G5L0-F1
#
_cell.length_a   1.000
_cell.length_b   1.000
_cell.length_c   1.000
_cell.angle_alpha   90.00
_cell.angle_beta   90.00
_cell.angle_gamma   90.00
#
_symmetry.space_group_name_H-M   'P 1'
#
loop_
_entity.id
_entity.type
_entity.pdbx_description
1 polymer ?
#
loop_
_entity_poly.entity_id
_entity_poly.type
_entity_poly.pdbx_seq_one_letter_code
_entity_poly.pdbx_strand_id
1 'polypeptide(L)'
;MRSAFNGLSCLGLMFILGGGFLVLAGPIFGWSMIGTWIGAVELFIGLILVIEEVIFTRRWNRMVGIIRTHDNITLQEAVAKTGAAPDKVGSIIYEAISLGELSGRFDGETYSQS
;
A
#
# COMPACT_ATOMS: atom_id res chain seq x y z
N MET A 1 5.66 -0.43 -8.31
CA MET A 1 5.39 -0.81 -6.91
C MET A 1 4.11 -1.61 -6.71
N ARG A 2 2.99 -1.35 -7.42
CA ARG A 2 1.73 -2.12 -7.29
C ARG A 2 1.86 -3.66 -7.35
N SER A 3 2.73 -4.20 -8.21
CA SER A 3 2.90 -5.66 -8.31
C SER A 3 3.50 -6.30 -7.04
N ALA A 4 4.34 -5.58 -6.30
CA ALA A 4 4.89 -6.05 -5.03
C ALA A 4 3.86 -5.91 -3.90
N PHE A 5 3.05 -4.85 -3.92
CA PHE A 5 1.97 -4.64 -2.95
C PHE A 5 0.84 -5.66 -3.09
N ASN A 6 0.42 -5.97 -4.32
CA ASN A 6 -0.54 -7.05 -4.59
C ASN A 6 -0.02 -8.43 -4.11
N GLY A 7 1.30 -8.62 -4.13
CA GLY A 7 1.96 -9.80 -3.57
C GLY A 7 1.88 -9.83 -2.04
N LEU A 8 2.01 -8.66 -1.40
CA LEU A 8 1.90 -8.52 0.06
C LEU A 8 0.47 -8.78 0.56
N SER A 9 -0.56 -8.29 -0.14
CA SER A 9 -1.98 -8.62 0.16
C SER A 9 -2.23 -10.09 0.04
N CYS A 10 -1.74 -10.71 -1.04
CA CYS A 10 -1.96 -12.12 -1.31
C CYS A 10 -1.34 -12.96 -0.19
N LEU A 11 -0.09 -12.66 0.19
CA LEU A 11 0.56 -13.30 1.34
C LEU A 11 -0.22 -13.06 2.64
N GLY A 12 -0.63 -11.82 2.91
CA GLY A 12 -1.41 -11.47 4.10
C GLY A 12 -2.74 -12.23 4.18
N LEU A 13 -3.45 -12.36 3.07
CA LEU A 13 -4.68 -13.14 2.96
C LEU A 13 -4.43 -14.64 3.17
N MET A 14 -3.32 -15.19 2.66
CA MET A 14 -2.95 -16.58 2.90
C MET A 14 -2.71 -16.83 4.40
N PHE A 15 -2.01 -15.93 5.09
CA PHE A 15 -1.82 -16.00 6.54
C PHE A 15 -3.13 -15.88 7.32
N ILE A 16 -4.06 -15.02 6.88
CA ILE A 16 -5.37 -14.89 7.52
C ILE A 16 -6.18 -16.17 7.37
N LEU A 17 -6.22 -16.76 6.17
CA LEU A 17 -6.97 -17.99 5.91
C LEU A 17 -6.35 -19.19 6.63
N GLY A 18 -5.02 -19.33 6.59
CA GLY A 18 -4.29 -20.40 7.27
C GLY A 18 -4.41 -20.28 8.80
N GLY A 19 -4.09 -19.12 9.34
CA GLY A 19 -4.17 -18.87 10.78
C GLY A 19 -5.60 -18.95 11.31
N GLY A 20 -6.57 -18.40 10.57
CA GLY A 20 -7.99 -18.48 10.89
C GLY A 20 -8.50 -19.91 10.94
N PHE A 21 -8.11 -20.74 9.97
CA PHE A 21 -8.41 -22.16 9.98
C PHE A 21 -7.81 -22.86 11.21
N LEU A 22 -6.52 -22.64 11.50
CA LEU A 22 -5.84 -23.26 12.65
C LEU A 22 -6.51 -22.90 13.99
N VAL A 23 -6.91 -21.63 14.17
CA VAL A 23 -7.58 -21.16 15.41
C VAL A 23 -8.97 -21.77 15.57
N LEU A 24 -9.74 -21.89 14.48
CA LEU A 24 -11.09 -22.48 14.51
C LEU A 24 -11.07 -24.01 14.60
N ALA A 25 -10.13 -24.65 13.91
CA ALA A 25 -9.94 -26.09 13.88
C ALA A 25 -9.40 -26.61 15.22
N GLY A 26 -8.58 -25.83 15.93
CA GLY A 26 -7.96 -26.27 17.17
C GLY A 26 -8.95 -26.80 18.22
N PRO A 27 -9.98 -26.03 18.61
CA PRO A 27 -11.02 -26.48 19.54
C PRO A 27 -11.89 -27.62 18.99
N ILE A 28 -12.15 -27.65 17.68
CA ILE A 28 -13.09 -28.58 17.05
C ILE A 28 -12.46 -29.98 16.90
N PHE A 29 -11.20 -30.05 16.48
CA PHE A 29 -10.49 -31.31 16.23
C PHE A 29 -9.57 -31.73 17.39
N GLY A 30 -9.59 -30.99 18.51
CA GLY A 30 -8.79 -31.28 19.70
C GLY A 30 -7.28 -31.10 19.49
N TRP A 31 -6.86 -30.18 18.61
CA TRP A 31 -5.44 -29.89 18.43
C TRP A 31 -4.86 -29.21 19.66
N SER A 32 -3.55 -29.36 19.84
CA SER A 32 -2.84 -28.80 20.99
C SER A 32 -3.00 -27.28 21.04
N MET A 33 -2.99 -26.70 22.25
CA MET A 33 -3.01 -25.25 22.44
C MET A 33 -1.94 -24.54 21.59
N ILE A 34 -0.81 -25.20 21.33
CA ILE A 34 0.28 -24.69 20.49
C ILE A 34 -0.21 -24.40 19.06
N GLY A 35 -1.03 -25.27 18.46
CA GLY A 35 -1.57 -25.07 17.11
C GLY A 35 -2.49 -23.86 17.02
N THR A 36 -3.35 -23.68 18.04
CA THR A 36 -4.21 -22.48 18.15
C THR A 36 -3.38 -21.21 18.33
N TRP A 37 -2.29 -21.26 19.12
CA TRP A 37 -1.37 -20.14 19.32
C TRP A 37 -0.62 -19.77 18.03
N ILE A 38 -0.13 -20.75 17.27
CA ILE A 38 0.52 -20.51 15.96
C ILE A 38 -0.49 -19.86 15.00
N GLY A 39 -1.71 -20.38 14.93
CA GLY A 39 -2.75 -19.79 14.09
C GLY A 39 -3.11 -18.35 14.47
N ALA A 40 -3.12 -18.03 15.76
CA ALA A 40 -3.35 -16.65 16.23
C ALA A 40 -2.21 -15.70 15.84
N VAL A 41 -0.96 -16.16 15.86
CA VAL A 41 0.21 -15.38 15.40
C VAL A 41 0.14 -15.16 13.88
N GLU A 42 -0.21 -16.19 13.11
CA GLU A 42 -0.40 -16.07 11.66
C GLU A 42 -1.51 -15.07 11.31
N LEU A 43 -2.65 -15.11 12.00
CA LEU A 43 -3.73 -14.13 11.85
C LEU A 43 -3.23 -12.70 12.10
N PHE A 44 -2.44 -12.50 13.15
CA PHE A 44 -1.92 -11.18 13.48
C PHE A 44 -0.97 -10.65 12.40
N ILE A 45 -0.04 -11.48 11.93
CA ILE A 45 0.88 -11.12 10.84
C ILE A 45 0.10 -10.82 9.56
N GLY A 46 -0.83 -11.69 9.19
CA GLY A 46 -1.67 -11.50 8.01
C GLY A 46 -2.49 -10.21 8.06
N LEU A 47 -3.04 -9.88 9.23
CA LEU A 47 -3.77 -8.63 9.45
C LEU A 47 -2.86 -7.40 9.27
N ILE A 48 -1.64 -7.42 9.82
CA ILE A 48 -0.68 -6.32 9.64
C ILE A 48 -0.38 -6.10 8.16
N LEU A 49 -0.07 -7.16 7.42
CA LEU A 49 0.28 -7.07 6.01
C LEU A 49 -0.84 -6.45 5.17
N VAL A 50 -2.09 -6.84 5.42
CA VAL A 50 -3.26 -6.27 4.74
C VAL A 50 -3.49 -4.81 5.14
N ILE A 51 -3.35 -4.47 6.42
CA ILE A 51 -3.51 -3.08 6.90
C ILE A 51 -2.46 -2.16 6.30
N GLU A 52 -1.19 -2.58 6.26
CA GLU A 52 -0.10 -1.78 5.68
C GLU A 52 -0.38 -1.43 4.23
N GLU A 53 -0.85 -2.40 3.44
CA GLU A 53 -1.20 -2.17 2.05
C GLU A 53 -2.38 -1.20 1.89
N VAL A 54 -3.43 -1.34 2.72
CA VAL A 54 -4.57 -0.41 2.70
C VAL A 54 -4.12 1.00 3.04
N ILE A 55 -3.24 1.17 4.04
CA ILE A 55 -2.68 2.47 4.42
C ILE A 55 -1.83 3.03 3.28
N PHE A 56 -0.99 2.21 2.65
CA PHE A 56 -0.15 2.62 1.53
C PHE A 56 -1.01 3.08 0.34
N THR A 57 -2.01 2.29 -0.04
CA THR A 57 -2.93 2.60 -1.14
C THR A 57 -3.69 3.90 -0.89
N ARG A 58 -4.16 4.12 0.35
CA ARG A 58 -4.80 5.39 0.73
C ARG A 58 -3.86 6.58 0.64
N ARG A 59 -2.62 6.43 1.11
CA ARG A 59 -1.60 7.49 1.03
C ARG A 59 -1.24 7.80 -0.42
N TRP A 60 -1.05 6.76 -1.25
CA TRP A 60 -0.80 6.88 -2.67
C TRP A 60 -1.93 7.65 -3.37
N ASN A 61 -3.17 7.20 -3.22
CA ASN A 61 -4.34 7.85 -3.84
C ASN A 61 -4.49 9.30 -3.39
N ARG A 62 -4.15 9.62 -2.13
CA ARG A 62 -4.16 11.00 -1.64
C ARG A 62 -3.08 11.85 -2.32
N MET A 63 -1.86 11.33 -2.44
CA MET A 63 -0.75 12.05 -3.07
C MET A 63 -1.00 12.28 -4.55
N VAL A 64 -1.33 11.22 -5.29
CA VAL A 64 -1.66 11.30 -6.72
C VAL A 64 -2.89 12.18 -6.93
N GLY A 65 -3.90 12.09 -6.06
CA GLY A 65 -5.07 12.94 -6.10
C GLY A 65 -4.73 14.43 -5.96
N ILE A 66 -3.87 14.81 -5.02
CA ILE A 66 -3.40 16.20 -4.86
C ILE A 66 -2.68 16.69 -6.11
N ILE A 67 -1.82 15.87 -6.71
CA ILE A 67 -1.09 16.27 -7.94
C ILE A 67 -2.07 16.43 -9.10
N ARG A 68 -3.02 15.50 -9.25
CA ARG A 68 -4.01 15.49 -10.33
C ARG A 68 -4.99 16.67 -10.30
N THR A 69 -5.22 17.31 -9.16
CA THR A 69 -6.09 18.49 -9.09
C THR A 69 -5.44 19.77 -9.60
N HIS A 70 -4.17 19.72 -10.02
CA HIS A 70 -3.42 20.88 -10.48
C HIS A 70 -2.93 20.66 -11.92
N ASP A 71 -3.33 21.55 -12.83
CA ASP A 71 -2.86 21.53 -14.22
C ASP A 71 -1.35 21.76 -14.32
N ASN A 72 -0.80 22.55 -13.40
CA ASN A 72 0.64 22.72 -13.21
C ASN A 72 0.95 22.77 -11.71
N ILE A 73 1.93 21.99 -11.25
CA ILE A 73 2.39 22.03 -9.86
C ILE A 73 3.90 21.84 -9.80
N THR A 74 4.57 22.70 -9.04
CA THR A 74 6.01 22.54 -8.79
C THR A 74 6.26 21.44 -7.76
N LEU A 75 7.43 20.82 -7.80
CA LEU A 75 7.85 19.79 -6.85
C LEU A 75 7.81 20.33 -5.41
N GLN A 76 8.18 21.60 -5.21
CA GLN A 76 8.12 22.23 -3.89
C GLN A 76 6.68 22.40 -3.39
N GLU A 77 5.74 22.80 -4.25
CA GLU A 77 4.33 22.88 -3.88
C GLU A 77 3.73 21.51 -3.61
N ALA A 78 4.09 20.50 -4.42
CA ALA A 78 3.67 19.13 -4.21
C ALA A 78 4.21 18.57 -2.88
N VAL A 79 5.47 18.87 -2.53
CA VAL A 79 6.08 18.56 -1.22
C VAL A 79 5.33 19.25 -0.09
N ALA A 80 5.04 20.54 -0.20
CA ALA A 80 4.32 21.30 0.82
C ALA A 80 2.91 20.74 1.06
N LYS A 81 2.21 20.31 -0.01
CA LYS A 81 0.85 19.78 0.09
C LYS A 81 0.78 18.32 0.54
N THR A 82 1.78 17.51 0.17
CA THR A 82 1.82 16.09 0.54
C THR A 82 2.51 15.84 1.89
N GLY A 83 3.34 16.78 2.34
CA GLY A 83 4.19 16.63 3.54
C GLY A 83 5.28 15.55 3.38
N ALA A 84 5.51 15.08 2.15
CA ALA A 84 6.49 14.05 1.84
C ALA A 84 7.81 14.67 1.36
N ALA A 85 8.91 13.93 1.50
CA ALA A 85 10.22 14.39 1.05
C ALA A 85 10.29 14.58 -0.49
N PRO A 86 11.11 15.51 -1.01
CA PRO A 86 11.12 15.86 -2.43
C PRO A 86 11.46 14.69 -3.36
N ASP A 87 12.41 13.86 -2.95
CA ASP A 87 12.81 12.62 -3.61
C ASP A 87 11.64 11.62 -3.74
N LYS A 88 10.86 11.47 -2.67
CA LYS A 88 9.66 10.62 -2.67
C LYS A 88 8.56 11.18 -3.55
N VAL A 89 8.33 12.49 -3.53
CA VAL A 89 7.31 13.12 -4.37
C VAL A 89 7.66 12.99 -5.84
N GLY A 90 8.93 13.25 -6.21
CA GLY A 90 9.39 13.12 -7.60
C GLY A 90 9.26 11.68 -8.11
N SER A 91 9.67 10.69 -7.32
CA SER A 91 9.51 9.27 -7.69
C SER A 91 8.04 8.86 -7.83
N ILE A 92 7.16 9.35 -6.96
CA ILE A 92 5.71 9.10 -7.05
C ILE A 92 5.11 9.74 -8.31
N ILE A 93 5.49 10.97 -8.68
CA ILE A 93 5.03 11.61 -9.91
C ILE A 93 5.46 10.79 -11.13
N TYR A 94 6.75 10.43 -11.22
CA TYR A 94 7.26 9.60 -12.30
C TYR A 94 6.55 8.25 -12.40
N GLU A 95 6.36 7.57 -11.26
CA GLU A 95 5.70 6.28 -11.23
C GLU A 95 4.22 6.41 -11.60
N ALA A 96 3.51 7.43 -11.11
CA ALA A 96 2.11 7.67 -11.44
C ALA A 96 1.90 7.99 -12.94
N ILE A 97 2.82 8.71 -13.59
CA ILE A 97 2.82 8.89 -15.05
C ILE A 97 3.06 7.54 -15.75
N SER A 98 4.04 6.76 -15.30
CA SER A 98 4.38 5.45 -15.90
C SER A 98 3.23 4.44 -15.82
N LEU A 99 2.41 4.53 -14.77
CA LEU A 99 1.23 3.71 -14.55
C LEU A 99 -0.03 4.25 -15.26
N GLY A 100 0.06 5.41 -15.92
CA GLY A 100 -1.07 6.07 -16.58
C GLY A 100 -2.09 6.70 -15.62
N GLU A 101 -1.73 6.87 -14.34
CA GLU A 101 -2.60 7.53 -13.34
C GLU A 101 -2.57 9.05 -13.43
N LEU A 102 -1.48 9.61 -13.98
CA LEU A 102 -1.31 11.02 -14.32
C LEU A 102 -1.07 11.17 -15.83
N SER A 103 -1.76 12.12 -16.45
CA SER A 103 -1.61 12.45 -17.88
C SER A 103 -0.80 13.73 -18.02
N GLY A 104 0.51 13.63 -18.17
CA GLY A 104 1.35 14.81 -18.26
C GLY A 104 2.83 14.50 -18.39
N ARG A 105 3.62 15.56 -18.32
CA ARG A 105 5.09 15.48 -18.32
C ARG A 105 5.63 16.07 -17.03
N PHE A 106 6.64 15.41 -16.49
CA PHE A 106 7.42 15.91 -15.37
C PHE A 106 8.84 16.20 -15.87
N ASP A 107 9.33 17.41 -15.66
CA ASP A 107 10.66 17.85 -16.11
C ASP A 107 11.75 17.70 -15.03
N GLY A 108 11.37 17.25 -13.83
CA GLY A 108 12.23 17.13 -12.66
C GLY A 108 11.92 18.16 -11.56
N GLU A 109 11.32 19.29 -11.91
CA GLU A 109 10.97 20.37 -10.98
C GLU A 109 9.48 20.76 -11.04
N THR A 110 8.81 20.53 -12.16
CA THR A 110 7.42 20.89 -12.42
C THR A 110 6.69 19.74 -13.13
N TYR A 111 5.49 19.46 -12.66
CA TYR A 111 4.53 18.59 -13.33
C TYR A 111 3.54 19.45 -14.11
N SER A 112 3.37 19.14 -15.40
CA SER A 112 2.41 19.78 -16.29
C SER A 112 1.46 18.75 -16.88
N GLN A 113 0.16 18.94 -16.65
CA GLN A 113 -0.90 18.11 -17.17
C GLN A 113 -1.14 18.44 -18.65
N SER A 114 -1.27 17.41 -19.50
CA SER A 114 -1.57 17.53 -20.94
C SER A 114 -3.02 17.19 -21.24
#